data_AF-A0A511JH03-F1
#
_entry.id   AF-A0A511JH03-F1
#
_cell.length_a   1.000
_cell.length_b   1.000
_cell.length_c   1.000
_cell.angle_alpha   90.00
_cell.angle_beta   90.00
_cell.angle_gamma   90.00
#
_symmetry.space_group_name_H-M   'P 1'
#
loop_
_entity.id
_entity.type
_entity.pdbx_description
1 polymer ?
#
loop_
_entity_poly.entity_id
_entity_poly.type
_entity_poly.pdbx_seq_one_letter_code
_entity_poly.pdbx_strand_id
1 'polypeptide(L)'
;MSSDPVQFLFLMRHGEFRDGRLTVAATKHLGSLAGRLEEWMASEWRDAPDRRVQLVTLTTSATDEVAATAERLAESLVETRHLEQTTEDWGVDLTVGAYEPAEDAVRTHLADLRTLATPTRSPLLVTNAPLVEWLAALLLGSPFPIAHGELACLRRLKGDRWEVCWTISADGPDEASAIRDKIRSKMTVAAALGAVIVSLLTFVIKDVLPGANAWRWGAAAALALASVLYFATLFLYDTLQMPPRFWASRLSGAEPTTWARRLRHGKRLVTRPPSAAARVLHAAMVQVWVWVFTPATVLVGVGVVLLGIGAAEPSSADPLLLEPWQVALGALTLGVLSTGWIAVHRPDLGSAD
;
A
#
# COMPACT_ATOMS: atom_id res chain seq x y z
N MET A 1 -13.49 -28.02 -11.36
CA MET A 1 -13.64 -26.57 -11.11
C MET A 1 -12.96 -25.86 -12.27
N SER A 2 -13.72 -25.21 -13.15
CA SER A 2 -13.15 -24.44 -14.27
C SER A 2 -12.38 -23.26 -13.67
N SER A 3 -11.06 -23.21 -13.88
CA SER A 3 -10.29 -22.01 -13.60
C SER A 3 -10.60 -21.03 -14.70
N ASP A 4 -11.42 -20.01 -14.40
CA ASP A 4 -11.65 -18.93 -15.35
C ASP A 4 -10.30 -18.37 -15.78
N PRO A 5 -10.07 -18.20 -17.08
CA PRO A 5 -8.79 -17.71 -17.59
C PRO A 5 -8.47 -16.33 -16.98
N VAL A 6 -7.21 -16.17 -16.55
CA VAL A 6 -6.73 -14.94 -15.93
C VAL A 6 -6.83 -13.78 -16.92
N GLN A 7 -7.51 -12.70 -16.55
CA GLN A 7 -7.60 -11.49 -17.36
C GLN A 7 -6.69 -10.40 -16.78
N PHE A 8 -6.06 -9.63 -17.67
CA PHE A 8 -5.18 -8.52 -17.31
C PHE A 8 -5.66 -7.21 -17.92
N LEU A 9 -5.42 -6.12 -17.20
CA LEU A 9 -5.70 -4.75 -17.61
C LEU A 9 -4.49 -3.90 -17.19
N PHE A 10 -3.97 -3.10 -18.10
CA PHE A 10 -2.88 -2.20 -17.79
C PHE A 10 -3.39 -0.76 -17.75
N LEU A 11 -3.00 -0.02 -16.71
CA LEU A 11 -3.30 1.39 -16.56
C LEU A 11 -2.00 2.17 -16.57
N MET A 12 -1.96 3.25 -17.34
CA MET A 12 -0.77 4.07 -17.47
C MET A 12 -1.14 5.54 -17.44
N ARG A 13 -0.39 6.31 -16.66
CA ARG A 13 -0.40 7.76 -16.78
C ARG A 13 0.59 8.18 -17.85
N HIS A 14 0.23 9.18 -18.65
CA HIS A 14 1.13 9.76 -19.64
C HIS A 14 2.51 10.12 -19.06
N GLY A 15 3.53 10.04 -19.90
CA GLY A 15 4.90 10.44 -19.55
C GLY A 15 4.99 11.95 -19.29
N GLU A 16 6.09 12.37 -18.66
CA GLU A 16 6.34 13.79 -18.46
C GLU A 16 6.41 14.53 -19.81
N PHE A 17 5.63 15.60 -19.94
CA PHE A 17 5.44 16.36 -21.17
C PHE A 17 5.68 17.84 -20.91
N ARG A 18 6.56 18.47 -21.72
CA ARG A 18 6.95 19.88 -21.59
C ARG A 18 7.16 20.47 -22.99
N ASP A 19 6.74 21.71 -23.19
CA ASP A 19 6.94 22.44 -24.45
C ASP A 19 6.41 21.69 -25.69
N GLY A 20 5.24 21.05 -25.58
CA GLY A 20 4.61 20.33 -26.69
C GLY A 20 5.27 18.99 -27.05
N ARG A 21 6.13 18.44 -26.19
CA ARG A 21 6.80 17.15 -26.42
C ARG A 21 7.06 16.38 -25.13
N LEU A 22 7.21 15.06 -25.25
CA LEU A 22 7.71 14.24 -24.15
C LEU A 22 9.13 14.69 -23.77
N THR A 23 9.43 14.73 -22.47
CA THR A 23 10.79 14.99 -22.02
C THR A 23 11.72 13.85 -22.41
N VAL A 24 13.01 14.13 -22.59
CA VAL A 24 14.02 13.10 -22.93
C VAL A 24 14.03 11.98 -21.87
N ALA A 25 13.82 12.34 -20.60
CA ALA A 25 13.71 11.38 -19.51
C ALA A 25 12.47 10.47 -19.68
N ALA A 26 11.30 11.04 -19.99
CA ALA A 26 10.08 10.28 -20.27
C ALA A 26 10.28 9.34 -21.47
N THR A 27 10.80 9.83 -22.59
CA THR A 27 11.03 9.01 -23.79
C THR A 27 11.95 7.81 -23.51
N LYS A 28 13.04 8.04 -22.77
CA LYS A 28 13.98 6.96 -22.37
C LYS A 28 13.30 5.95 -21.43
N HIS A 29 12.51 6.43 -20.47
CA HIS A 29 11.77 5.59 -19.55
C HIS A 29 10.73 4.72 -20.27
N LEU A 30 9.95 5.29 -21.19
CA LEU A 30 8.97 4.55 -21.99
C LEU A 30 9.60 3.39 -22.77
N GLY A 31 10.78 3.61 -23.36
CA GLY A 31 11.52 2.53 -24.03
C GLY A 31 11.97 1.43 -23.05
N SER A 32 12.48 1.79 -21.87
CA SER A 32 12.84 0.82 -20.82
C SER A 32 11.62 0.08 -20.25
N LEU A 33 10.47 0.76 -20.17
CA LEU A 33 9.21 0.19 -19.70
C LEU A 33 8.66 -0.81 -20.71
N ALA A 34 8.70 -0.50 -22.00
CA ALA A 34 8.29 -1.42 -23.07
C ALA A 34 9.09 -2.73 -23.02
N GLY A 35 10.43 -2.67 -22.92
CA GLY A 35 11.26 -3.87 -22.80
C GLY A 35 10.96 -4.69 -21.54
N ARG A 36 10.73 -4.04 -20.39
CA ARG A 36 10.35 -4.75 -19.15
C ARG A 36 8.96 -5.39 -19.23
N LEU A 37 8.01 -4.73 -19.89
CA LEU A 37 6.68 -5.27 -20.13
C LEU A 37 6.77 -6.50 -21.05
N GLU A 38 7.58 -6.45 -22.11
CA GLU A 38 7.82 -7.57 -23.01
C GLU A 38 8.43 -8.78 -22.29
N GLU A 39 9.51 -8.58 -21.53
CA GLU A 39 10.14 -9.65 -20.74
C GLU A 39 9.12 -10.34 -19.81
N TRP A 40 8.24 -9.54 -19.21
CA TRP A 40 7.18 -10.06 -18.37
C TRP A 40 6.15 -10.85 -19.16
N MET A 41 5.65 -10.32 -20.28
CA MET A 41 4.67 -11.01 -21.12
C MET A 41 5.21 -12.34 -21.63
N ALA A 42 6.47 -12.36 -22.10
CA ALA A 42 7.13 -13.58 -22.55
C ALA A 42 7.23 -14.65 -21.43
N SER A 43 7.38 -14.21 -20.18
CA SER A 43 7.40 -15.11 -19.02
C SER A 43 6.00 -15.57 -18.60
N GLU A 44 5.06 -14.65 -18.43
CA GLU A 44 3.73 -14.91 -17.88
C GLU A 44 2.80 -15.60 -18.90
N TRP A 45 2.93 -15.26 -20.18
CA TRP A 45 2.07 -15.77 -21.25
C TRP A 45 2.73 -16.91 -22.04
N ARG A 46 3.75 -17.55 -21.46
CA ARG A 46 4.43 -18.71 -22.06
C ARG A 46 3.45 -19.80 -22.47
N ASP A 47 2.42 -20.03 -21.66
CA ASP A 47 1.39 -21.06 -21.88
C ASP A 47 0.16 -20.51 -22.63
N ALA A 48 0.18 -19.25 -23.02
CA ALA A 48 -0.91 -18.56 -23.74
C ALA A 48 -0.34 -17.68 -24.88
N PRO A 49 0.30 -18.27 -25.89
CA PRO A 49 1.04 -17.54 -26.92
C PRO A 49 0.14 -16.67 -27.83
N ASP A 50 -1.16 -16.93 -27.86
CA ASP A 50 -2.14 -16.15 -28.62
C ASP A 50 -2.61 -14.89 -27.88
N ARG A 51 -2.19 -14.71 -26.62
CA ARG A 51 -2.53 -13.50 -25.87
C ARG A 51 -1.81 -12.29 -26.46
N ARG A 52 -2.54 -11.17 -26.57
CA ARG A 52 -2.08 -9.89 -27.11
C ARG A 52 -2.37 -8.76 -26.14
N VAL A 53 -1.49 -7.76 -26.13
CA VAL A 53 -1.81 -6.45 -25.53
C VAL A 53 -2.53 -5.64 -26.57
N GLN A 54 -3.70 -5.12 -26.21
CA GLN A 54 -4.44 -4.18 -27.02
C GLN A 54 -4.16 -2.79 -26.47
N LEU A 55 -3.41 -1.96 -27.19
CA LEU A 55 -3.19 -0.58 -26.79
C LEU A 55 -4.50 0.20 -27.02
N VAL A 56 -5.05 0.78 -25.95
CA VAL A 56 -6.28 1.56 -25.99
C VAL A 56 -5.98 2.91 -25.34
N THR A 57 -6.11 3.98 -26.09
CA THR A 57 -5.96 5.34 -25.56
C THR A 57 -7.30 5.83 -25.04
N LEU A 58 -7.35 6.27 -23.78
CA LEU A 58 -8.53 6.90 -23.21
C LEU A 58 -8.18 8.33 -22.82
N THR A 59 -8.88 9.29 -23.39
CA THR A 59 -8.61 10.70 -23.13
C THR A 59 -9.89 11.44 -22.77
N THR A 60 -9.86 12.25 -21.70
CA THR A 60 -10.92 13.24 -21.41
C THR A 60 -10.83 14.49 -22.32
N SER A 61 -9.72 14.64 -23.02
CA SER A 61 -9.51 15.59 -24.10
C SER A 61 -8.30 15.08 -24.85
N ALA A 62 -8.35 15.05 -26.20
CA ALA A 62 -7.24 14.65 -27.05
C ALA A 62 -6.04 15.56 -26.76
N THR A 63 -5.27 15.17 -25.76
CA THR A 63 -4.15 15.92 -25.24
C THR A 63 -2.91 15.35 -25.87
N ASP A 64 -2.09 16.24 -26.43
CA ASP A 64 -0.86 15.86 -27.13
C ASP A 64 0.03 14.97 -26.25
N GLU A 65 -0.01 15.12 -24.91
CA GLU A 65 0.74 14.28 -23.99
C GLU A 65 0.33 12.79 -23.99
N VAL A 66 -0.97 12.47 -24.04
CA VAL A 66 -1.45 11.08 -24.05
C VAL A 66 -1.15 10.45 -25.40
N ALA A 67 -1.44 11.19 -26.48
CA ALA A 67 -1.16 10.75 -27.85
C ALA A 67 0.34 10.48 -28.03
N ALA A 68 1.20 11.43 -27.66
CA ALA A 68 2.66 11.26 -27.75
C ALA A 68 3.17 10.11 -26.87
N THR A 69 2.61 9.91 -25.68
CA THR A 69 2.98 8.77 -24.81
C THR A 69 2.57 7.45 -25.45
N ALA A 70 1.34 7.36 -25.95
CA ALA A 70 0.81 6.14 -26.55
C ALA A 70 1.54 5.78 -27.85
N GLU A 71 1.79 6.76 -28.72
CA GLU A 71 2.57 6.60 -29.95
C GLU A 71 3.98 6.11 -29.60
N ARG A 72 4.68 6.77 -28.67
CA ARG A 72 6.03 6.38 -28.30
C ARG A 72 6.10 4.98 -27.69
N LEU A 73 5.10 4.62 -26.88
CA LEU A 73 4.99 3.29 -26.30
C LEU A 73 4.69 2.24 -27.38
N ALA A 74 3.80 2.56 -28.32
CA ALA A 74 3.46 1.70 -29.45
C ALA A 74 4.69 1.43 -30.33
N GLU A 75 5.44 2.47 -30.72
CA GLU A 75 6.71 2.33 -31.44
C GLU A 75 7.66 1.35 -30.75
N SER A 76 7.78 1.48 -29.42
CA SER A 76 8.68 0.63 -28.61
C SER A 76 8.16 -0.81 -28.45
N LEU A 77 6.86 -1.06 -28.61
CA LEU A 77 6.23 -2.39 -28.48
C LEU A 77 5.94 -3.06 -29.83
N VAL A 78 5.89 -2.32 -30.94
CA VAL A 78 5.69 -2.88 -32.28
C VAL A 78 6.94 -3.63 -32.75
N GLU A 79 8.13 -3.18 -32.34
CA GLU A 79 9.39 -3.89 -32.60
C GLU A 79 9.37 -5.35 -32.08
N THR A 80 8.48 -5.68 -31.14
CA THR A 80 8.51 -6.94 -30.37
C THR A 80 7.36 -7.91 -30.71
N ARG A 81 6.54 -7.62 -31.74
CA ARG A 81 5.50 -8.52 -32.30
C ARG A 81 4.35 -8.94 -31.37
N HIS A 82 4.20 -8.34 -30.19
CA HIS A 82 3.13 -8.68 -29.24
C HIS A 82 1.97 -7.67 -29.18
N LEU A 83 2.03 -6.61 -29.99
CA LEU A 83 1.02 -5.55 -30.03
C LEU A 83 0.07 -5.72 -31.23
N GLU A 84 -1.22 -5.82 -30.95
CA GLU A 84 -2.25 -5.50 -31.94
C GLU A 84 -2.63 -4.04 -31.73
N GLN A 85 -2.10 -3.15 -32.57
CA GLN A 85 -2.51 -1.75 -32.55
C GLN A 85 -3.92 -1.65 -33.15
N THR A 86 -4.92 -1.51 -32.29
CA THR A 86 -6.25 -1.07 -32.68
C THR A 86 -6.39 0.35 -32.18
N THR A 87 -6.13 1.32 -33.06
CA THR A 87 -6.58 2.70 -32.87
C THR A 87 -8.09 2.75 -33.07
N GLU A 88 -8.83 2.00 -32.24
CA GLU A 88 -10.23 2.34 -32.05
C GLU A 88 -10.22 3.64 -31.26
N ASP A 89 -10.50 4.74 -31.96
CA ASP A 89 -10.91 5.95 -31.31
C ASP A 89 -12.25 5.62 -30.65
N TRP A 90 -12.21 5.30 -29.35
CA TRP A 90 -13.41 4.88 -28.62
C TRP A 90 -14.47 5.97 -28.60
N GLY A 91 -14.19 7.17 -29.14
CA GLY A 91 -15.19 8.21 -29.37
C GLY A 91 -15.88 8.65 -28.08
N VAL A 92 -15.33 8.22 -26.93
CA VAL A 92 -15.77 8.70 -25.64
C VAL A 92 -15.10 10.04 -25.51
N ASP A 93 -15.72 11.02 -26.14
CA ASP A 93 -15.46 12.43 -25.92
C ASP A 93 -15.93 12.72 -24.49
N LEU A 94 -15.13 12.27 -23.51
CA LEU A 94 -15.22 12.65 -22.12
C LEU A 94 -14.75 14.10 -22.02
N THR A 95 -15.28 15.02 -22.83
CA THR A 95 -15.19 16.47 -22.65
C THR A 95 -15.86 16.81 -21.31
N VAL A 96 -15.10 16.57 -20.25
CA VAL A 96 -15.50 16.78 -18.87
C VAL A 96 -15.42 18.29 -18.64
N GLY A 97 -16.54 18.97 -18.87
CA GLY A 97 -16.70 20.40 -18.58
C GLY A 97 -16.71 20.75 -17.08
N ALA A 98 -16.72 19.76 -16.19
CA ALA A 98 -16.63 19.94 -14.73
C ALA A 98 -16.17 18.64 -14.07
N TYR A 99 -15.33 18.69 -13.04
CA TYR A 99 -14.68 17.51 -12.43
C TYR A 99 -15.65 16.44 -11.87
N GLU A 100 -16.86 16.79 -11.45
CA GLU A 100 -17.85 15.83 -10.88
C GLU A 100 -18.58 14.94 -11.90
N PRO A 101 -19.13 15.44 -13.03
CA PRO A 101 -19.78 14.58 -14.03
C PRO A 101 -18.88 13.53 -14.70
N ALA A 102 -17.57 13.58 -14.44
CA ALA A 102 -16.62 12.62 -14.98
C ALA A 102 -16.66 11.26 -14.26
N GLU A 103 -16.82 11.22 -12.94
CA GLU A 103 -16.74 9.94 -12.22
C GLU A 103 -17.90 9.01 -12.60
N ASP A 104 -19.11 9.56 -12.73
CA ASP A 104 -20.29 8.81 -13.18
C ASP A 104 -20.13 8.32 -14.62
N ALA A 105 -19.59 9.15 -15.52
CA ALA A 105 -19.30 8.73 -16.89
C ALA A 105 -18.26 7.59 -16.91
N VAL A 106 -17.22 7.67 -16.08
CA VAL A 106 -16.23 6.60 -15.91
C VAL A 106 -16.89 5.32 -15.38
N ARG A 107 -17.84 5.42 -14.43
CA ARG A 107 -18.60 4.26 -13.93
C ARG A 107 -19.44 3.62 -15.04
N THR A 108 -20.06 4.41 -15.91
CA THR A 108 -20.81 3.91 -17.07
C THR A 108 -19.89 3.13 -18.01
N HIS A 109 -18.71 3.67 -18.34
CA HIS A 109 -17.75 3.02 -19.24
C HIS A 109 -16.94 1.89 -18.60
N LEU A 110 -16.96 1.76 -17.27
CA LEU A 110 -16.27 0.69 -16.57
C LEU A 110 -16.80 -0.69 -16.99
N ALA A 111 -18.09 -0.80 -17.30
CA ALA A 111 -18.68 -2.02 -17.84
C ALA A 111 -18.05 -2.38 -19.19
N ASP A 112 -17.89 -1.40 -20.08
CA ASP A 112 -17.28 -1.59 -21.39
C ASP A 112 -15.81 -2.02 -21.24
N LEU A 113 -15.03 -1.33 -20.39
CA LEU A 113 -13.63 -1.70 -20.11
C LEU A 113 -13.48 -3.12 -19.56
N ARG A 114 -14.44 -3.58 -18.74
CA ARG A 114 -14.46 -4.96 -18.22
C ARG A 114 -14.74 -5.99 -19.32
N THR A 115 -15.47 -5.61 -20.38
CA THR A 115 -15.71 -6.49 -21.52
C THR A 115 -14.52 -6.54 -22.49
N LEU A 116 -13.69 -5.50 -22.53
CA LEU A 116 -12.46 -5.46 -23.32
C LEU A 116 -11.37 -6.39 -22.80
N ALA A 117 -11.28 -6.55 -21.49
CA ALA A 117 -10.35 -7.49 -20.89
C ALA A 117 -10.86 -8.92 -21.12
N THR A 118 -10.28 -9.60 -22.10
CA THR A 118 -10.62 -10.98 -22.44
C THR A 118 -9.43 -11.91 -22.13
N PRO A 119 -9.64 -13.23 -22.15
CA PRO A 119 -8.54 -14.19 -21.98
C PRO A 119 -7.42 -14.05 -23.01
N THR A 120 -7.71 -13.49 -24.17
CA THR A 120 -6.75 -13.33 -25.29
C THR A 120 -6.34 -11.87 -25.50
N ARG A 121 -7.09 -10.89 -24.96
CA ARG A 121 -6.79 -9.46 -25.10
C ARG A 121 -6.68 -8.78 -23.75
N SER A 122 -5.53 -8.19 -23.49
CA SER A 122 -5.27 -7.40 -22.28
C SER A 122 -5.15 -5.92 -22.66
N PRO A 123 -6.17 -5.08 -22.40
CA PRO A 123 -6.13 -3.67 -22.75
C PRO A 123 -5.05 -2.91 -21.96
N LEU A 124 -4.35 -1.99 -22.62
CA LEU A 124 -3.43 -1.04 -22.01
C LEU A 124 -3.99 0.36 -22.20
N LEU A 125 -4.45 0.96 -21.09
CA LEU A 125 -5.07 2.27 -21.04
C LEU A 125 -4.04 3.33 -20.74
N VAL A 126 -3.75 4.22 -21.69
CA VAL A 126 -2.93 5.43 -21.44
C VAL A 126 -3.86 6.62 -21.25
N THR A 127 -3.74 7.33 -20.13
CA THR A 127 -4.60 8.48 -19.81
C THR A 127 -3.93 9.48 -18.84
N ASN A 128 -4.68 10.49 -18.39
CA ASN A 128 -4.23 11.57 -17.51
C ASN A 128 -4.77 11.43 -16.09
N ALA A 129 -4.16 12.14 -15.13
CA ALA A 129 -4.78 12.37 -13.83
C ALA A 129 -5.85 13.47 -13.93
N PRO A 130 -6.96 13.40 -13.18
CA PRO A 130 -7.29 12.35 -12.19
C PRO A 130 -7.91 11.09 -12.78
N LEU A 131 -8.22 11.04 -14.09
CA LEU A 131 -8.97 9.93 -14.71
C LEU A 131 -8.34 8.55 -14.47
N VAL A 132 -7.01 8.42 -14.63
CA VAL A 132 -6.29 7.16 -14.40
C VAL A 132 -6.45 6.67 -12.95
N GLU A 133 -6.49 7.60 -12.00
CA GLU A 133 -6.56 7.32 -10.57
C GLU A 133 -7.99 6.95 -10.17
N TRP A 134 -9.00 7.61 -10.77
CA TRP A 134 -10.40 7.23 -10.61
C TRP A 134 -10.70 5.84 -11.20
N LEU A 135 -10.20 5.56 -12.40
CA LEU A 135 -10.31 4.23 -13.01
C LEU A 135 -9.68 3.17 -12.10
N ALA A 136 -8.46 3.41 -11.63
CA ALA A 136 -7.79 2.50 -10.72
C ALA A 136 -8.58 2.34 -9.41
N ALA A 137 -9.13 3.43 -8.85
CA ALA A 137 -9.91 3.39 -7.63
C ALA A 137 -11.22 2.61 -7.78
N LEU A 138 -11.93 2.77 -8.90
CA LEU A 138 -13.16 2.05 -9.19
C LEU A 138 -12.92 0.56 -9.44
N LEU A 139 -11.78 0.20 -10.04
CA LEU A 139 -11.40 -1.19 -10.29
C LEU A 139 -10.94 -1.90 -9.00
N LEU A 140 -10.16 -1.20 -8.18
CA LEU A 140 -9.51 -1.73 -6.97
C LEU A 140 -10.33 -1.52 -5.70
N GLY A 141 -11.47 -0.81 -5.80
CA GLY A 141 -12.30 -0.42 -4.65
C GLY A 141 -11.63 0.59 -3.71
N SER A 142 -10.51 1.19 -4.10
CA SER A 142 -9.69 2.01 -3.19
C SER A 142 -8.68 2.90 -3.93
N PRO A 143 -8.33 4.09 -3.42
CA PRO A 143 -7.44 5.03 -4.12
C PRO A 143 -6.10 4.42 -4.50
N PHE A 144 -5.70 4.60 -5.76
CA PHE A 144 -4.45 4.05 -6.27
C PHE A 144 -3.74 5.10 -7.16
N PRO A 145 -2.78 5.86 -6.60
CA PRO A 145 -2.06 6.87 -7.35
C PRO A 145 -1.16 6.22 -8.41
N ILE A 146 -1.07 6.83 -9.58
CA ILE A 146 -0.20 6.41 -10.69
C ILE A 146 0.63 7.63 -11.11
N ALA A 147 1.94 7.54 -10.99
CA ALA A 147 2.89 8.60 -11.32
C ALA A 147 3.06 8.75 -12.85
N HIS A 148 3.68 9.84 -13.30
CA HIS A 148 3.88 10.09 -14.74
C HIS A 148 4.74 9.00 -15.38
N GLY A 149 4.27 8.46 -16.50
CA GLY A 149 4.94 7.35 -17.19
C GLY A 149 4.92 6.03 -16.41
N GLU A 150 4.17 5.93 -15.32
CA GLU A 150 4.04 4.70 -14.56
C GLU A 150 2.97 3.78 -15.17
N LEU A 151 3.33 2.51 -15.33
CA LEU A 151 2.44 1.45 -15.80
C LEU A 151 2.06 0.53 -14.64
N ALA A 152 0.78 0.40 -14.35
CA ALA A 152 0.23 -0.56 -13.41
C ALA A 152 -0.43 -1.73 -14.15
N CYS A 153 -0.14 -2.96 -13.72
CA CYS A 153 -0.82 -4.16 -14.20
C CYS A 153 -1.82 -4.62 -13.15
N LEU A 154 -3.07 -4.74 -13.58
CA LEU A 154 -4.18 -5.25 -12.79
C LEU A 154 -4.56 -6.64 -13.30
N ARG A 155 -4.87 -7.54 -12.38
CA ARG A 155 -5.43 -8.86 -12.67
C ARG A 155 -6.84 -8.94 -12.16
N ARG A 156 -7.73 -9.49 -12.98
CA ARG A 156 -9.08 -9.84 -12.54
C ARG A 156 -9.02 -11.10 -11.68
N LEU A 157 -9.56 -11.00 -10.48
CA LEU A 157 -9.84 -12.13 -9.59
C LEU A 157 -11.20 -12.75 -9.95
N LYS A 158 -11.62 -13.79 -9.22
CA LYS A 158 -12.94 -14.38 -9.40
C LYS A 158 -14.03 -13.33 -9.18
N GLY A 159 -14.89 -13.13 -10.18
CA GLY A 159 -15.94 -12.10 -10.20
C GLY A 159 -15.46 -10.79 -10.85
N ASP A 160 -15.91 -9.66 -10.30
CA ASP A 160 -15.62 -8.30 -10.83
C ASP A 160 -14.51 -7.57 -10.08
N ARG A 161 -13.79 -8.29 -9.21
CA ARG A 161 -12.73 -7.71 -8.38
C ARG A 161 -11.41 -7.70 -9.15
N TRP A 162 -10.70 -6.58 -9.07
CA TRP A 162 -9.36 -6.43 -9.62
C TRP A 162 -8.33 -6.32 -8.49
N GLU A 163 -7.14 -6.84 -8.73
CA GLU A 163 -6.00 -6.66 -7.84
C GLU A 163 -4.78 -6.14 -8.61
N VAL A 164 -3.97 -5.33 -7.94
CA VAL A 164 -2.68 -4.88 -8.50
C VAL A 164 -1.70 -6.04 -8.49
N CYS A 165 -1.28 -6.47 -9.68
CA CYS A 165 -0.19 -7.43 -9.80
C CYS A 165 1.15 -6.76 -9.55
N TRP A 166 1.41 -5.64 -10.22
CA TRP A 166 2.68 -4.95 -10.21
C TRP A 166 2.58 -3.55 -10.82
N THR A 167 3.65 -2.77 -10.65
CA THR A 167 3.80 -1.41 -11.21
C THR A 167 5.22 -1.20 -11.72
N ILE A 168 5.39 -0.46 -12.80
CA ILE A 168 6.67 -0.06 -13.37
C ILE A 168 6.70 1.47 -13.44
N SER A 169 7.44 2.12 -12.53
CA SER A 169 7.61 3.58 -12.51
C SER A 169 8.95 4.03 -13.11
N ALA A 170 8.97 5.27 -13.59
CA ALA A 170 10.17 6.03 -13.96
C ALA A 170 10.96 6.45 -12.73
N ASP A 171 10.25 6.59 -11.61
CA ASP A 171 10.72 7.14 -10.34
C ASP A 171 11.54 6.10 -9.57
N GLY A 172 12.61 5.65 -10.24
CA GLY A 172 13.99 5.69 -9.77
C GLY A 172 14.39 5.24 -8.36
N PRO A 173 15.72 5.16 -8.14
CA PRO A 173 16.31 5.04 -6.81
C PRO A 173 15.97 6.20 -5.87
N ASP A 174 15.56 7.36 -6.42
CA ASP A 174 15.32 8.59 -5.66
C ASP A 174 14.07 8.49 -4.77
N GLU A 175 12.93 7.97 -5.27
CA GLU A 175 11.76 7.75 -4.41
C GLU A 175 12.02 6.71 -3.33
N ALA A 176 12.71 5.63 -3.69
CA ALA A 176 13.10 4.62 -2.71
C ALA A 176 14.02 5.23 -1.64
N SER A 177 14.89 6.18 -2.00
CA SER A 177 15.74 6.90 -1.06
C SER A 177 14.91 7.82 -0.15
N ALA A 178 13.98 8.60 -0.70
CA ALA A 178 13.09 9.48 0.06
C ALA A 178 12.25 8.69 1.07
N ILE A 179 11.75 7.51 0.69
CA ILE A 179 11.01 6.63 1.60
C ILE A 179 11.94 6.04 2.67
N ARG A 180 13.17 5.64 2.34
CA ARG A 180 14.16 5.20 3.35
C ARG A 180 14.50 6.29 4.34
N ASP A 181 14.64 7.54 3.90
CA ASP A 181 14.89 8.67 4.79
C ASP A 181 13.69 8.92 5.71
N LYS A 182 12.47 8.78 5.20
CA LYS A 182 11.24 8.81 6.02
C LYS A 182 11.21 7.67 7.04
N ILE A 183 11.61 6.46 6.66
CA ILE A 183 11.73 5.31 7.58
C ILE A 183 12.78 5.60 8.67
N ARG A 184 13.94 6.16 8.30
CA ARG A 184 15.01 6.52 9.26
C ARG A 184 14.51 7.56 10.27
N SER A 185 13.78 8.56 9.82
CA SER A 185 13.14 9.54 10.69
C SER A 185 12.17 8.88 11.68
N LYS A 186 11.27 8.01 11.20
CA LYS A 186 10.34 7.26 12.07
C LYS A 186 11.04 6.31 13.04
N MET A 187 12.10 5.65 12.60
CA MET A 187 12.92 4.78 13.43
C MET A 187 13.58 5.56 14.57
N THR A 188 14.06 6.78 14.30
CA THR A 188 14.63 7.66 15.34
C THR A 188 13.59 8.01 16.40
N VAL A 189 12.37 8.36 15.98
CA VAL A 189 11.26 8.61 16.91
C VAL A 189 10.91 7.36 17.73
N ALA A 190 10.82 6.19 17.09
CA ALA A 190 10.53 4.93 17.77
C ALA A 190 11.62 4.55 18.78
N ALA A 191 12.90 4.82 18.48
CA ALA A 191 14.02 4.55 19.37
C ALA A 191 13.97 5.45 20.61
N ALA A 192 13.72 6.75 20.41
CA ALA A 192 13.58 7.70 21.51
C ALA A 192 12.42 7.31 22.44
N LEU A 193 11.24 7.00 21.88
CA LEU A 193 10.08 6.55 22.67
C LEU A 193 10.36 5.22 23.38
N GLY A 194 10.96 4.24 22.69
CA GLY A 194 11.35 2.97 23.29
C GLY A 194 12.27 3.13 24.50
N ALA A 195 13.27 4.01 24.42
CA ALA A 195 14.17 4.30 25.54
C ALA A 195 13.44 4.92 26.75
N VAL A 196 12.51 5.86 26.51
CA VAL A 196 11.67 6.46 27.55
C VAL A 196 10.81 5.39 28.23
N ILE A 197 10.18 4.51 27.46
CA ILE A 197 9.28 3.48 28.00
C ILE A 197 10.05 2.42 28.79
N VAL A 198 11.23 2.00 28.33
CA VAL A 198 12.10 1.08 29.09
C VAL A 198 12.56 1.71 30.40
N SER A 199 12.86 3.02 30.40
CA SER A 199 13.20 3.76 31.61
C SER A 199 12.02 3.82 32.58
N LEU A 200 10.82 4.13 32.08
CA LEU A 200 9.59 4.12 32.87
C LEU A 200 9.30 2.73 33.44
N LEU A 201 9.42 1.67 32.63
CA LEU A 201 9.25 0.30 33.07
C LEU A 201 10.24 -0.06 34.18
N THR A 202 11.50 0.35 34.06
CA THR A 202 12.53 0.12 35.09
C THR A 202 12.16 0.81 36.41
N PHE A 203 11.68 2.05 36.34
CA PHE A 203 11.16 2.77 37.50
C PHE A 203 9.97 2.05 38.13
N VAL A 204 8.98 1.64 37.34
CA VAL A 204 7.82 0.90 37.84
C VAL A 204 8.21 -0.41 38.53
N ILE A 205 9.16 -1.16 37.95
CA ILE A 205 9.64 -2.43 38.53
C ILE A 205 10.38 -2.19 39.86
N LYS A 206 11.21 -1.15 39.95
CA LYS A 206 12.03 -0.90 41.15
C LYS A 206 11.24 -0.24 42.28
N ASP A 207 10.49 0.80 41.94
CA ASP A 207 9.96 1.75 42.94
C ASP A 207 8.47 1.57 43.19
N VAL A 208 7.72 0.97 42.25
CA VAL A 208 6.25 0.85 42.33
C VAL A 208 5.78 -0.59 42.60
N LEU A 209 6.53 -1.58 42.13
CA LEU A 209 6.18 -2.99 42.23
C LEU A 209 6.26 -3.60 43.65
N PRO A 210 7.17 -3.17 44.56
CA PRO A 210 7.17 -3.67 45.93
C PRO A 210 5.85 -3.33 46.63
N GLY A 211 5.04 -4.35 46.97
CA GLY A 211 3.69 -4.17 47.53
C GLY A 211 2.61 -3.88 46.50
N ALA A 212 2.83 -4.23 45.23
CA ALA A 212 1.90 -3.93 44.15
C ALA A 212 0.57 -4.70 44.23
N ASN A 213 -0.52 -3.96 44.02
CA ASN A 213 -1.84 -4.50 43.67
C ASN A 213 -1.88 -5.01 42.21
N ALA A 214 -2.99 -5.64 41.83
CA ALA A 214 -3.18 -6.17 40.47
C ALA A 214 -3.05 -5.08 39.38
N TRP A 215 -3.43 -3.83 39.68
CA TRP A 215 -3.34 -2.71 38.74
C TRP A 215 -1.90 -2.35 38.39
N ARG A 216 -1.01 -2.27 39.38
CA ARG A 216 0.42 -2.00 39.18
C ARG A 216 1.13 -3.13 38.43
N TRP A 217 0.76 -4.39 38.69
CA TRP A 217 1.22 -5.54 37.90
C TRP A 217 0.74 -5.46 36.45
N GLY A 218 -0.52 -5.09 36.23
CA GLY A 218 -1.07 -4.86 34.89
C GLY A 218 -0.34 -3.73 34.15
N ALA A 219 -0.03 -2.64 34.84
CA ALA A 219 0.75 -1.53 34.28
C ALA A 219 2.15 -1.99 33.83
N ALA A 220 2.86 -2.73 34.68
CA ALA A 220 4.18 -3.26 34.35
C ALA A 220 4.14 -4.23 33.15
N ALA A 221 3.15 -5.13 33.10
CA ALA A 221 2.98 -6.05 31.99
C ALA A 221 2.67 -5.31 30.66
N ALA A 222 1.79 -4.31 30.70
CA ALA A 222 1.46 -3.49 29.53
C ALA A 222 2.68 -2.71 29.01
N LEU A 223 3.45 -2.07 29.92
CA LEU A 223 4.68 -1.35 29.57
C LEU A 223 5.78 -2.28 29.05
N ALA A 224 5.91 -3.49 29.60
CA ALA A 224 6.84 -4.51 29.11
C ALA A 224 6.49 -4.96 27.69
N LEU A 225 5.22 -5.28 27.44
CA LEU A 225 4.76 -5.66 26.10
C LEU A 225 4.93 -4.51 25.10
N ALA A 226 4.61 -3.27 25.50
CA ALA A 226 4.84 -2.08 24.69
C ALA A 226 6.32 -1.96 24.32
N SER A 227 7.23 -2.12 25.28
CA SER A 227 8.68 -2.09 25.06
C SER A 227 9.12 -3.11 23.99
N VAL A 228 8.65 -4.35 24.11
CA VAL A 228 8.92 -5.41 23.12
C VAL A 228 8.45 -5.00 21.71
N LEU A 229 7.25 -4.42 21.59
CA LEU A 229 6.73 -3.96 20.29
C LEU A 229 7.50 -2.76 19.71
N TYR A 230 7.98 -1.83 20.55
CA TYR A 230 8.86 -0.76 20.08
C TYR A 230 10.19 -1.31 19.55
N PHE A 231 10.82 -2.26 20.24
CA PHE A 231 12.01 -2.93 19.72
C PHE A 231 11.72 -3.71 18.44
N ALA A 232 10.59 -4.42 18.37
CA ALA A 232 10.17 -5.10 17.14
C ALA A 232 10.00 -4.09 15.98
N THR A 233 9.45 -2.90 16.24
CA THR A 233 9.34 -1.83 15.25
C THR A 233 10.72 -1.40 14.73
N LEU A 234 11.71 -1.22 15.63
CA LEU A 234 13.08 -0.87 15.24
C LEU A 234 13.71 -1.94 14.35
N PHE A 235 13.62 -3.21 14.74
CA PHE A 235 14.14 -4.31 13.94
C PHE A 235 13.45 -4.40 12.57
N LEU A 236 12.13 -4.23 12.52
CA LEU A 236 11.40 -4.24 11.24
C LEU A 236 11.82 -3.06 10.36
N TYR A 237 11.99 -1.86 10.90
CA TYR A 237 12.48 -0.70 10.14
C TYR A 237 13.94 -0.83 9.69
N ASP A 238 14.80 -1.47 10.49
CA ASP A 238 16.15 -1.81 10.06
C ASP A 238 16.12 -2.78 8.85
N THR A 239 15.24 -3.79 8.88
CA THR A 239 15.10 -4.70 7.72
C THR A 239 14.61 -3.98 6.46
N LEU A 240 13.73 -2.99 6.60
CA LEU A 240 13.26 -2.18 5.46
C LEU A 240 14.35 -1.28 4.87
N GLN A 241 15.38 -0.93 5.65
CA GLN A 241 16.52 -0.16 5.15
C GLN A 241 17.52 -1.01 4.36
N MET A 242 17.45 -2.33 4.44
CA MET A 242 18.32 -3.21 3.66
C MET A 242 18.09 -3.02 2.15
N PRO A 243 19.15 -3.12 1.31
CA PRO A 243 19.00 -3.11 -0.13
C PRO A 243 18.00 -4.18 -0.61
N PRO A 244 17.16 -3.92 -1.64
CA PRO A 244 16.08 -4.81 -2.06
C PRO A 244 16.50 -6.24 -2.38
N ARG A 245 17.76 -6.44 -2.81
CA ARG A 245 18.34 -7.78 -3.05
C ARG A 245 18.31 -8.69 -1.82
N PHE A 246 18.23 -8.14 -0.61
CA PHE A 246 18.19 -8.89 0.65
C PHE A 246 16.77 -9.11 1.19
N TRP A 247 15.74 -8.54 0.56
CA TRP A 247 14.35 -8.73 1.00
C TRP A 247 13.81 -10.12 0.62
N ALA A 248 14.24 -10.65 -0.52
CA ALA A 248 13.80 -11.96 -1.02
C ALA A 248 14.48 -13.15 -0.32
N SER A 249 15.65 -12.96 0.29
CA SER A 249 16.47 -14.06 0.81
C SER A 249 16.03 -14.62 2.16
N ARG A 250 15.03 -14.02 2.83
CA ARG A 250 14.69 -14.39 4.22
C ARG A 250 13.57 -15.43 4.38
N LEU A 251 12.88 -15.86 3.33
CA LEU A 251 11.58 -16.53 3.51
C LEU A 251 11.30 -17.77 2.64
N SER A 252 12.27 -18.32 1.92
CA SER A 252 12.02 -19.46 1.03
C SER A 252 12.10 -20.85 1.70
N GLY A 253 12.51 -20.95 2.97
CA GLY A 253 12.77 -22.24 3.64
C GLY A 253 11.87 -22.61 4.83
N ALA A 254 11.15 -21.65 5.40
CA ALA A 254 10.22 -21.92 6.51
C ALA A 254 8.79 -21.79 5.98
N GLU A 255 7.99 -22.86 6.10
CA GLU A 255 6.55 -22.74 5.89
C GLU A 255 6.06 -21.54 6.72
N PRO A 256 5.41 -20.55 6.09
CA PRO A 256 4.94 -19.39 6.82
C PRO A 256 3.97 -19.88 7.89
N THR A 257 4.36 -19.68 9.14
CA THR A 257 3.54 -19.88 10.33
C THR A 257 2.17 -19.23 10.12
N THR A 258 1.13 -19.77 10.73
CA THR A 258 -0.26 -19.30 10.57
C THR A 258 -0.41 -17.79 10.84
N TRP A 259 0.41 -17.21 11.74
CA TRP A 259 0.46 -15.77 11.98
C TRP A 259 1.12 -14.98 10.85
N ALA A 260 2.22 -15.47 10.26
CA ALA A 260 2.85 -14.86 9.10
C ALA A 260 1.94 -14.98 7.87
N ARG A 261 1.18 -16.08 7.78
CA ARG A 261 0.13 -16.26 6.78
C ARG A 261 -1.02 -15.27 7.00
N ARG A 262 -1.44 -15.00 8.25
CA ARG A 262 -2.44 -13.96 8.59
C ARG A 262 -1.96 -12.54 8.30
N LEU A 263 -0.70 -12.21 8.61
CA LEU A 263 -0.08 -10.94 8.22
C LEU A 263 0.12 -10.84 6.69
N ARG A 264 0.17 -11.98 5.98
CA ARG A 264 0.17 -12.07 4.51
C ARG A 264 -1.22 -12.29 3.90
N HIS A 265 -2.29 -12.45 4.68
CA HIS A 265 -3.60 -12.88 4.19
C HIS A 265 -4.45 -11.76 3.57
N GLY A 266 -3.84 -10.62 3.24
CA GLY A 266 -4.49 -9.58 2.45
C GLY A 266 -3.97 -9.42 1.03
N LYS A 267 -2.70 -9.76 0.74
CA LYS A 267 -2.10 -9.49 -0.58
C LYS A 267 -0.97 -10.46 -0.86
N ARG A 268 -1.06 -11.17 -1.99
CA ARG A 268 0.12 -11.79 -2.60
C ARG A 268 1.13 -10.67 -2.84
N LEU A 269 2.30 -10.74 -2.21
CA LEU A 269 3.44 -9.89 -2.55
C LEU A 269 3.60 -9.95 -4.08
N VAL A 270 3.52 -8.78 -4.69
CA VAL A 270 3.71 -8.49 -6.12
C VAL A 270 4.68 -9.51 -6.75
N THR A 271 4.12 -10.47 -7.49
CA THR A 271 4.89 -11.38 -8.33
C THR A 271 5.44 -10.57 -9.51
N ARG A 272 6.75 -10.70 -9.77
CA ARG A 272 7.53 -9.93 -10.76
C ARG A 272 6.75 -9.69 -12.07
N PRO A 273 6.89 -8.52 -12.70
CA PRO A 273 8.07 -7.70 -12.99
C PRO A 273 8.27 -6.57 -11.95
N PRO A 274 9.32 -5.72 -12.05
CA PRO A 274 9.87 -5.03 -10.90
C PRO A 274 8.85 -4.00 -10.38
N SER A 275 8.13 -4.34 -9.30
CA SER A 275 7.44 -3.32 -8.52
C SER A 275 8.44 -2.21 -8.19
N ALA A 276 8.01 -0.96 -8.33
CA ALA A 276 8.77 0.16 -7.81
C ALA A 276 9.12 -0.15 -6.34
N ALA A 277 10.40 -0.39 -6.04
CA ALA A 277 10.84 -0.81 -4.71
C ALA A 277 10.36 0.18 -3.64
N ALA A 278 10.20 1.44 -4.03
CA ALA A 278 9.52 2.51 -3.31
C ALA A 278 8.13 2.11 -2.80
N ARG A 279 7.22 1.61 -3.65
CA ARG A 279 5.85 1.23 -3.25
C ARG A 279 5.83 0.08 -2.26
N VAL A 280 6.63 -0.96 -2.51
CA VAL A 280 6.74 -2.11 -1.58
C VAL A 280 7.27 -1.63 -0.23
N LEU A 281 8.28 -0.77 -0.25
CA LEU A 281 8.86 -0.18 0.95
C LEU A 281 7.86 0.70 1.71
N HIS A 282 7.09 1.52 1.00
CA HIS A 282 6.04 2.35 1.58
C HIS A 282 4.95 1.50 2.24
N ALA A 283 4.42 0.52 1.54
CA ALA A 283 3.38 -0.38 2.06
C ALA A 283 3.88 -1.12 3.32
N ALA A 284 5.10 -1.66 3.29
CA ALA A 284 5.69 -2.32 4.44
C ALA A 284 5.92 -1.34 5.61
N MET A 285 6.38 -0.11 5.32
CA MET A 285 6.55 0.93 6.34
C MET A 285 5.22 1.24 7.05
N VAL A 286 4.13 1.42 6.29
CA VAL A 286 2.80 1.70 6.87
C VAL A 286 2.29 0.49 7.64
N GLN A 287 2.51 -0.72 7.14
CA GLN A 287 2.11 -1.94 7.85
C GLN A 287 2.81 -2.03 9.22
N VAL A 288 4.12 -1.83 9.29
CA VAL A 288 4.87 -1.81 10.57
C VAL A 288 4.32 -0.71 11.50
N TRP A 289 4.05 0.48 10.95
CA TRP A 289 3.52 1.59 11.72
C TRP A 289 2.16 1.25 12.36
N VAL A 290 1.21 0.75 11.56
CA VAL A 290 -0.16 0.49 12.04
C VAL A 290 -0.25 -0.77 12.89
N TRP A 291 0.48 -1.83 12.55
CA TRP A 291 0.32 -3.13 13.24
C TRP A 291 1.26 -3.33 14.42
N VAL A 292 2.34 -2.56 14.53
CA VAL A 292 3.34 -2.76 15.59
C VAL A 292 3.48 -1.49 16.43
N PHE A 293 3.78 -0.35 15.79
CA PHE A 293 4.05 0.91 16.51
C PHE A 293 2.79 1.49 17.17
N THR A 294 1.66 1.55 16.46
CA THR A 294 0.40 2.10 17.02
C THR A 294 -0.09 1.29 18.22
N PRO A 295 -0.19 -0.06 18.18
CA PRO A 295 -0.57 -0.85 19.34
C PRO A 295 0.41 -0.71 20.51
N ALA A 296 1.72 -0.58 20.24
CA ALA A 296 2.70 -0.31 21.28
C ALA A 296 2.40 1.01 22.01
N THR A 297 2.07 2.06 21.25
CA THR A 297 1.72 3.38 21.80
C THR A 297 0.44 3.31 22.64
N VAL A 298 -0.56 2.56 22.18
CA VAL A 298 -1.81 2.33 22.94
C VAL A 298 -1.52 1.60 24.26
N LEU A 299 -0.68 0.57 24.24
CA LEU A 299 -0.29 -0.18 25.45
C LEU A 299 0.46 0.70 26.45
N VAL A 300 1.28 1.67 26.01
CA VAL A 300 1.88 2.66 26.90
C VAL A 300 0.80 3.48 27.59
N GLY A 301 -0.18 3.99 26.83
CA GLY A 301 -1.30 4.75 27.39
C GLY A 301 -2.07 3.94 28.43
N VAL A 302 -2.40 2.68 28.12
CA VAL A 302 -3.03 1.74 29.06
C VAL A 302 -2.15 1.55 30.30
N GLY A 303 -0.85 1.31 30.13
CA GLY A 303 0.09 1.12 31.24
C GLY A 303 0.16 2.32 32.18
N VAL A 304 0.21 3.54 31.64
CA VAL A 304 0.21 4.78 32.43
C VAL A 304 -1.11 4.95 33.19
N VAL A 305 -2.24 4.66 32.57
CA VAL A 305 -3.56 4.73 33.23
C VAL A 305 -3.65 3.73 34.38
N LEU A 306 -3.28 2.47 34.15
CA LEU A 306 -3.24 1.42 35.18
C LEU A 306 -2.32 1.78 36.34
N LEU A 307 -1.18 2.42 36.05
CA LEU A 307 -0.27 2.92 37.06
C LEU A 307 -0.94 4.00 37.93
N GLY A 308 -1.61 4.98 37.31
CA GLY A 308 -2.32 6.04 38.02
C GLY A 308 -3.42 5.50 38.94
N ILE A 309 -4.18 4.52 38.46
CA ILE A 309 -5.21 3.82 39.25
C ILE A 309 -4.58 3.10 40.43
N GLY A 310 -3.51 2.34 40.18
CA GLY A 310 -2.80 1.60 41.22
C GLY A 310 -2.10 2.50 42.24
N ALA A 311 -1.76 3.74 41.88
CA ALA A 311 -1.19 4.74 42.78
C ALA A 311 -2.26 5.46 43.64
N ALA A 312 -3.49 5.59 43.13
CA ALA A 312 -4.59 6.25 43.83
C ALA A 312 -5.26 5.37 44.92
N GLU A 313 -4.98 4.06 44.95
CA GLU A 313 -5.54 3.15 45.96
C GLU A 313 -4.93 3.46 47.35
N PRO A 314 -5.70 4.01 48.31
CA PRO A 314 -5.16 4.41 49.62
C PRO A 314 -4.74 3.16 50.41
N SER A 315 -3.55 3.20 51.01
CA SER A 315 -3.04 2.09 51.83
C SER A 315 -3.83 1.84 53.12
N SER A 316 -4.80 2.69 53.46
CA SER A 316 -5.71 2.51 54.58
C SER A 316 -6.89 3.49 54.54
N ALA A 317 -8.08 2.94 54.30
CA ALA A 317 -9.34 3.28 55.00
C ALA A 317 -10.12 4.59 54.76
N ASP A 318 -9.93 5.39 53.70
CA ASP A 318 -11.03 6.25 53.24
C ASP A 318 -11.06 6.45 51.72
N PRO A 319 -12.14 6.05 51.03
CA PRO A 319 -12.17 5.93 49.59
C PRO A 319 -12.68 7.24 48.99
N LEU A 320 -11.77 8.17 48.67
CA LEU A 320 -12.08 9.22 47.68
C LEU A 320 -12.00 8.58 46.30
N LEU A 321 -13.13 7.94 46.01
CA LEU A 321 -13.45 7.09 44.88
C LEU A 321 -13.31 7.88 43.57
N LEU A 322 -12.22 7.65 42.84
CA LEU A 322 -12.46 7.29 41.46
C LEU A 322 -13.18 5.96 41.51
N GLU A 323 -14.50 5.99 41.40
CA GLU A 323 -15.26 4.75 41.47
C GLU A 323 -14.74 3.80 40.39
N PRO A 324 -14.67 2.48 40.65
CA PRO A 324 -14.14 1.51 39.69
C PRO A 324 -14.74 1.64 38.28
N TRP A 325 -15.96 2.16 38.16
CA TRP A 325 -16.58 2.46 36.88
C TRP A 325 -15.92 3.60 36.12
N GLN A 326 -15.36 4.63 36.77
CA GLN A 326 -14.67 5.76 36.12
C GLN A 326 -13.35 5.32 35.50
N VAL A 327 -12.68 4.39 36.17
CA VAL A 327 -11.49 3.69 35.69
C VAL A 327 -11.83 2.77 34.51
N ALA A 328 -12.89 1.97 34.65
CA ALA A 328 -13.40 1.14 33.57
C ALA A 328 -13.82 2.01 32.38
N LEU A 329 -14.43 3.18 32.62
CA LEU A 329 -14.83 4.14 31.59
C LEU A 329 -13.61 4.70 30.86
N GLY A 330 -12.53 5.03 31.58
CA GLY A 330 -11.27 5.52 31.00
C GLY A 330 -10.54 4.48 30.15
N ALA A 331 -10.47 3.24 30.63
CA ALA A 331 -9.89 2.12 29.87
C ALA A 331 -10.77 1.74 28.67
N LEU A 332 -12.10 1.77 28.82
CA LEU A 332 -13.05 1.55 27.74
C LEU A 332 -12.98 2.68 26.71
N THR A 333 -12.88 3.95 27.11
CA THR A 333 -12.72 5.07 26.17
C THR A 333 -11.39 4.97 25.46
N LEU A 334 -10.28 4.68 26.13
CA LEU A 334 -9.00 4.44 25.45
C LEU A 334 -9.07 3.23 24.52
N GLY A 335 -9.72 2.14 24.93
CA GLY A 335 -9.92 0.95 24.12
C GLY A 335 -10.78 1.23 22.88
N VAL A 336 -11.90 1.93 23.04
CA VAL A 336 -12.83 2.32 21.97
C VAL A 336 -12.23 3.39 21.07
N LEU A 337 -11.48 4.35 21.62
CA LEU A 337 -10.76 5.34 20.82
C LEU A 337 -9.63 4.67 20.05
N SER A 338 -8.93 3.69 20.62
CA SER A 338 -7.85 2.98 19.93
C SER A 338 -8.36 1.99 18.89
N THR A 339 -9.38 1.20 19.21
CA THR A 339 -10.03 0.27 18.27
C THR A 339 -10.85 1.01 17.22
N GLY A 340 -11.54 2.09 17.61
CA GLY A 340 -12.19 3.05 16.73
C GLY A 340 -11.18 3.76 15.83
N TRP A 341 -10.04 4.21 16.36
CA TRP A 341 -8.94 4.76 15.56
C TRP A 341 -8.38 3.73 14.58
N ILE A 342 -8.19 2.48 15.01
CA ILE A 342 -7.74 1.39 14.13
C ILE A 342 -8.82 1.02 13.10
N ALA A 343 -10.11 1.15 13.43
CA ALA A 343 -11.23 0.85 12.55
C ALA A 343 -11.50 2.00 11.55
N VAL A 344 -11.34 3.26 11.97
CA VAL A 344 -11.53 4.49 11.18
C VAL A 344 -10.29 4.81 10.35
N HIS A 345 -9.11 4.69 10.95
CA HIS A 345 -7.81 4.77 10.27
C HIS A 345 -7.23 3.39 10.04
N ARG A 346 -8.09 2.42 9.65
CA ARG A 346 -7.57 1.33 8.82
C ARG A 346 -6.80 2.05 7.72
N PRO A 347 -5.47 1.91 7.64
CA PRO A 347 -4.75 2.52 6.57
C PRO A 347 -5.32 1.84 5.32
N ASP A 348 -6.17 2.56 4.60
CA ASP A 348 -6.70 2.08 3.35
C ASP A 348 -5.53 2.15 2.37
N LEU A 349 -4.70 1.12 2.45
CA LEU A 349 -3.51 0.90 1.64
C LEU A 349 -3.91 0.36 0.26
N GLY A 350 -5.09 0.74 -0.20
CA GLY A 350 -5.67 0.24 -1.42
C GLY A 350 -6.08 -1.23 -1.34
N SER A 351 -6.74 -1.71 -0.26
CA SER A 351 -7.15 -3.15 -0.16
C SER A 351 -8.03 -3.62 0.98
N ALA A 352 -9.04 -2.85 1.33
CA ALA A 352 -10.17 -3.50 2.00
C ALA A 352 -11.42 -3.00 1.32
N ASP A 353 -11.74 -3.57 0.14
CA ASP A 353 -12.84 -4.52 0.03
C ASP A 353 -12.85 -5.33 -1.29
#